data_AF-A0A6L5FZM0-F1
#
_entry.id   AF-A0A6L5FZM0-F1
#
_cell.length_a   1.000
_cell.length_b   1.000
_cell.length_c   1.000
_cell.angle_alpha   90.00
_cell.angle_beta   90.00
_cell.angle_gamma   90.00
#
_symmetry.space_group_name_H-M   'P 1'
#
loop_
_entity.id
_entity.type
_entity.pdbx_description
1 polymer ?
#
loop_
_entity_poly.entity_id
_entity_poly.type
_entity_poly.pdbx_seq_one_letter_code
_entity_poly.pdbx_strand_id
1 'polypeptide(L)' 'MSEEKYLAIYLNDHLAGSVAGIELAKRAAGNNEGTPVGEFLEQLVVDIDEDRAALEAIMDELGVR' A
#
# COMPACT_ATOMS: atom_id res chain seq x y z
N MET A 1 -7.29 0.83 26.71
CA MET A 1 -6.78 1.58 25.53
C MET A 1 -8.00 1.98 24.72
N SER A 2 -8.09 3.21 24.22
CA SER A 2 -9.24 3.67 23.43
C SER A 2 -9.24 3.05 22.03
N GLU A 3 -10.41 2.92 21.42
CA GLU A 3 -10.59 2.37 20.06
C GLU A 3 -9.81 3.19 19.02
N GLU A 4 -9.79 4.52 19.17
CA GLU A 4 -9.02 5.47 18.35
C GLU A 4 -7.52 5.12 18.32
N LYS A 5 -6.94 4.68 19.44
CA LYS A 5 -5.52 4.29 19.48
C LYS A 5 -5.24 3.05 18.65
N TYR A 6 -6.13 2.05 18.69
CA TYR A 6 -5.96 0.84 17.90
C TYR A 6 -6.16 1.10 16.41
N LEU A 7 -7.12 1.97 16.07
CA LEU A 7 -7.32 2.41 14.68
C LEU A 7 -6.07 3.13 14.15
N ALA A 8 -5.49 4.06 14.92
CA ALA A 8 -4.28 4.76 14.51
C ALA A 8 -3.08 3.81 14.27
N ILE A 9 -2.92 2.78 15.12
CA ILE A 9 -1.90 1.74 14.93
C ILE A 9 -2.17 0.96 13.65
N TYR A 10 -3.40 0.50 13.45
CA TYR A 10 -3.78 -0.27 12.26
C TYR A 10 -3.54 0.51 10.97
N LEU A 11 -3.92 1.79 10.92
CA LEU A 11 -3.73 2.63 9.73
C LEU A 11 -2.24 2.84 9.42
N ASN A 12 -1.41 3.08 10.44
CA ASN A 12 0.03 3.18 10.28
C ASN A 12 0.67 1.87 9.80
N ASP A 13 0.27 0.73 10.38
CA ASP A 13 0.73 -0.58 9.96
C ASP A 13 0.31 -0.88 8.51
N HIS A 14 -0.90 -0.47 8.12
CA HIS A 14 -1.39 -0.63 6.76
C HIS A 14 -0.63 0.24 5.76
N LEU A 15 -0.34 1.50 6.12
CA LEU A 15 0.49 2.39 5.32
C LEU A 15 1.89 1.80 5.09
N ALA A 16 2.56 1.33 6.16
CA ALA A 16 3.84 0.65 6.05
C ALA A 16 3.76 -0.61 5.16
N GLY A 17 2.67 -1.39 5.30
CA GLY A 17 2.38 -2.55 4.48
C GLY A 17 2.24 -2.21 2.99
N SER A 18 1.55 -1.12 2.65
CA SER A 18 1.36 -0.67 1.26
C SER A 18 2.69 -0.33 0.58
N VAL A 19 3.57 0.42 1.27
CA VAL A 19 4.91 0.76 0.78
C VAL A 19 5.75 -0.49 0.54
N ALA A 20 5.76 -1.42 1.51
CA ALA A 20 6.47 -2.68 1.37
C ALA A 20 5.92 -3.54 0.22
N GLY A 21 4.59 -3.54 0.06
CA GLY A 21 3.89 -4.25 -1.02
C GLY A 21 4.27 -3.72 -2.40
N ILE A 22 4.28 -2.39 -2.58
CA ILE A 22 4.69 -1.74 -3.84
C ILE A 22 6.12 -2.13 -4.21
N GLU A 23 7.08 -2.00 -3.28
CA GLU A 23 8.48 -2.31 -3.56
C GLU A 23 8.71 -3.80 -3.87
N LEU A 24 7.97 -4.68 -3.18
CA LEU A 24 7.97 -6.11 -3.50
C LEU A 24 7.40 -6.39 -4.90
N ALA A 25 6.26 -5.77 -5.24
CA ALA A 25 5.60 -5.93 -6.53
C ALA A 25 6.48 -5.41 -7.67
N LYS A 26 7.10 -4.24 -7.53
CA LYS A 26 8.09 -3.71 -8.50
C LYS A 26 9.26 -4.67 -8.73
N ARG A 27 9.86 -5.19 -7.65
CA ARG A 27 10.96 -6.17 -7.76
C ARG A 27 10.50 -7.45 -8.44
N ALA A 28 9.32 -7.94 -8.09
CA ALA A 28 8.76 -9.15 -8.68
C ALA A 28 8.41 -8.93 -10.16
N ALA A 29 7.89 -7.77 -10.54
CA ALA A 29 7.61 -7.40 -11.93
C ALA A 29 8.90 -7.45 -12.77
N GLY A 30 9.98 -6.80 -12.31
CA GLY A 30 11.27 -6.83 -13.00
C GLY A 30 11.86 -8.23 -13.14
N ASN A 31 11.66 -9.11 -12.15
CA ASN A 31 12.09 -10.51 -12.23
C ASN A 31 11.23 -11.36 -13.19
N ASN A 32 10.07 -10.86 -13.61
CA ASN A 32 9.11 -11.54 -14.49
C ASN A 32 8.84 -10.73 -15.78
N GLU A 33 9.78 -9.90 -16.21
CA GLU A 33 9.66 -9.03 -17.38
C GLU A 33 9.29 -9.82 -18.64
N GLY A 34 8.36 -9.28 -19.43
CA GLY A 34 7.86 -9.90 -20.67
C GLY A 34 6.96 -11.12 -20.46
N THR A 35 6.52 -11.38 -19.23
CA THR A 35 5.55 -12.44 -18.91
C THR A 35 4.21 -11.83 -18.45
N PRO A 36 3.08 -12.56 -18.57
CA PRO A 36 1.79 -12.09 -18.06
C PRO A 36 1.78 -11.80 -16.56
N VAL A 37 2.65 -12.46 -15.78
CA VAL A 37 2.81 -12.20 -14.34
C VAL A 37 3.49 -10.85 -14.11
N GLY A 38 4.48 -10.51 -14.94
CA GLY A 38 5.14 -9.20 -14.90
C GLY A 38 4.15 -8.06 -15.17
N GLU A 39 3.37 -8.17 -16.25
CA GLU A 39 2.34 -7.19 -16.60
C GLU A 39 1.29 -7.03 -15.48
N PHE A 40 0.84 -8.14 -14.89
CA PHE A 40 -0.07 -8.10 -13.75
C PHE A 40 0.54 -7.37 -12.54
N LEU A 41 1.82 -7.63 -12.23
CA LEU A 41 2.50 -7.01 -11.10
C LEU A 41 2.76 -5.51 -11.32
N GLU A 42 3.00 -5.09 -12.56
CA GLU A 42 3.08 -3.66 -12.92
C GLU A 42 1.75 -2.96 -12.67
N GLN A 43 0.63 -3.57 -13.07
CA GLN A 43 -0.69 -3.02 -12.76
C GLN A 43 -0.97 -3.01 -11.26
N LEU A 44 -0.60 -4.07 -10.55
CA LEU A 44 -0.76 -4.16 -9.09
C LEU A 44 -0.02 -3.04 -8.36
N VAL A 45 1.14 -2.58 -8.86
CA VAL A 45 1.85 -1.43 -8.29
C VAL A 45 1.00 -0.17 -8.37
N VAL A 46 0.31 0.06 -9.49
CA VAL A 46 -0.58 1.21 -9.68
C VAL A 46 -1.77 1.11 -8.73
N ASP A 47 -2.41 -0.05 -8.68
CA ASP A 47 -3.60 -0.29 -7.83
C ASP A 47 -3.27 -0.05 -6.34
N ILE A 48 -2.14 -0.58 -5.86
CA ILE A 48 -1.72 -0.36 -4.45
C ILE A 48 -1.34 1.09 -4.19
N ASP A 49 -0.76 1.81 -5.17
CA ASP A 49 -0.42 3.22 -4.99
C ASP A 49 -1.66 4.12 -4.93
N GLU A 50 -2.69 3.81 -5.71
CA GLU A 50 -4.00 4.47 -5.62
C GLU A 50 -4.67 4.21 -4.25
N ASP A 51 -4.67 2.96 -3.79
CA ASP A 51 -5.18 2.59 -2.46
C ASP A 51 -4.39 3.29 -1.34
N ARG A 52 -3.05 3.39 -1.47
CA ARG A 52 -2.19 4.10 -0.52
C ARG A 52 -2.53 5.58 -0.46
N ALA A 53 -2.74 6.23 -1.60
CA ALA A 53 -3.15 7.64 -1.64
C ALA A 53 -4.53 7.86 -0.98
N ALA A 54 -5.47 6.94 -1.19
CA ALA A 54 -6.78 6.98 -0.53
C ALA A 54 -6.64 6.80 1.00
N LEU A 55 -5.77 5.88 1.44
CA LEU A 55 -5.47 5.68 2.86
C LEU A 55 -4.87 6.94 3.50
N GLU A 56 -3.91 7.58 2.86
CA GLU A 56 -3.31 8.84 3.34
C GLU A 56 -4.37 9.94 3.52
N ALA A 57 -5.29 10.09 2.57
CA ALA A 57 -6.39 11.05 2.68
C ALA A 57 -7.35 10.73 3.85
N ILE A 58 -7.62 9.44 4.12
CA ILE A 58 -8.42 9.01 5.27
C ILE A 58 -7.69 9.31 6.59
N MET A 59 -6.39 9.04 6.65
CA MET A 59 -5.58 9.32 7.84
C MET A 59 -5.55 10.82 8.15
N ASP A 60 -5.42 11.66 7.13
CA ASP A 60 -5.47 13.12 7.26
C ASP A 60 -6.81 13.60 7.83
N GLU A 61 -7.95 13.10 7.32
CA GLU A 61 -9.29 13.44 7.84
C GLU A 61 -9.49 12.98 9.29
N LEU A 62 -8.90 11.85 9.67
CA LEU A 62 -8.96 11.31 11.03
C LEU A 62 -7.94 11.94 11.98
N GLY A 63 -7.05 12.82 11.50
CA GLY A 63 -5.96 13.40 12.28
C GLY A 63 -4.92 12.37 12.76
N VAL A 64 -4.79 11.26 12.05
CA VAL A 64 -3.79 10.21 12.31
C VAL A 64 -2.52 10.54 11.55
N ARG A 65 -1.39 10.43 12.23
CA ARG A 65 -0.05 10.77 11.70
C ARG A 65 0.81 9.54 11.53
#